data_AF-A0A0F8Z3N0-F1
#
_entry.id   AF-A0A0F8Z3N0-F1
#
_cell.length_a   1.000
_cell.length_b   1.000
_cell.length_c   1.000
_cell.angle_alpha   90.00
_cell.angle_beta   90.00
_cell.angle_gamma   90.00
#
_symmetry.space_group_name_H-M   'P 1'
#
loop_
_entity.id
_entity.type
_entity.pdbx_description
1 polymer ?
#
loop_
_entity_poly.entity_id
_entity_poly.type
_entity_poly.pdbx_seq_one_letter_code
_entity_poly.pdbx_strand_id
1 'polypeptide(L)'
;AKSKPIATGIQGFLYDIRTSVIAFLFVINPELILFGVDTWGHGLLIFGMALIGMGAFECAAQGWCITKNRWYEIPFFLLASLALFHPGAIAPFIPIELPSKYFVFPLGIAIYLGVVIEQKLRMPPAPAPDEAG
;
A
#
# COMPACT_ATOMS: atom_id res chain seq x y z
N ALA A 1 16.27 22.08 -25.50
CA ALA A 1 15.52 21.39 -24.44
C ALA A 1 14.59 20.35 -25.07
N LYS A 2 14.92 19.05 -25.04
CA LYS A 2 14.07 17.96 -25.58
C LYS A 2 13.34 17.26 -24.43
N SER A 3 12.52 17.99 -23.69
CA SER A 3 11.64 17.38 -22.68
C SER A 3 10.46 16.76 -23.41
N LYS A 4 10.22 15.46 -23.26
CA LYS A 4 9.04 14.77 -23.80
C LYS A 4 7.83 15.21 -22.95
N PRO A 5 7.01 16.20 -23.39
CA PRO A 5 6.03 16.86 -22.52
C PRO A 5 4.97 15.88 -22.00
N ILE A 6 4.68 14.85 -22.79
CA ILE A 6 3.75 13.77 -22.47
C ILE A 6 4.22 12.95 -21.25
N ALA A 7 5.52 12.61 -21.18
CA ALA A 7 6.06 11.82 -20.07
C ALA A 7 6.05 12.61 -18.76
N THR A 8 6.39 13.90 -18.82
CA THR A 8 6.33 14.81 -17.67
C THR A 8 4.89 15.05 -17.21
N GLY A 9 3.92 15.13 -18.13
CA GLY A 9 2.50 15.23 -17.78
C GLY A 9 1.96 14.00 -17.04
N ILE A 10 2.30 12.79 -17.50
CA ILE A 10 1.93 11.54 -16.82
C ILE A 10 2.54 11.47 -15.42
N GLN A 11 3.81 11.86 -15.30
CA GLN A 11 4.49 11.89 -14.00
C GLN A 11 3.85 12.91 -13.05
N GLY A 12 3.47 14.10 -13.54
CA GLY A 12 2.74 15.10 -12.76
C GLY A 12 1.39 14.60 -12.25
N PHE A 13 0.64 13.89 -13.11
CA PHE A 13 -0.64 13.28 -12.72
C PHE A 13 -0.47 12.21 -11.61
N LEU A 14 0.56 11.37 -11.71
CA LEU A 14 0.88 10.40 -10.66
C LEU A 14 1.21 11.08 -9.32
N TYR A 15 1.91 12.21 -9.34
CA TYR A 15 2.18 12.99 -8.13
C TYR A 15 0.90 13.60 -7.53
N ASP A 16 -0.04 14.05 -8.36
CA ASP A 16 -1.32 14.62 -7.92
C ASP A 16 -2.28 13.57 -7.33
N ILE A 17 -2.22 12.33 -7.85
CA ILE A 17 -2.96 11.19 -7.30
C ILE A 17 -2.56 10.92 -5.84
N ARG A 18 -1.26 10.96 -5.52
CA ARG A 18 -0.75 10.68 -4.17
C ARG A 18 -1.39 11.59 -3.12
N THR A 19 -1.49 12.88 -3.40
CA THR A 19 -2.11 13.85 -2.50
C THR A 19 -3.63 13.71 -2.44
N SER A 20 -4.26 13.42 -3.57
CA SER A 20 -5.71 13.19 -3.65
C SER A 20 -6.17 11.95 -2.89
N VAL A 21 -5.36 10.89 -2.89
CA VAL A 21 -5.64 9.65 -2.16
C VAL A 21 -5.69 9.90 -0.66
N ILE A 22 -4.74 10.65 -0.10
CA ILE A 22 -4.74 10.98 1.34
C ILE A 22 -6.04 11.67 1.76
N ALA A 23 -6.55 12.62 0.97
CA ALA A 23 -7.82 13.27 1.25
C ALA A 23 -8.99 12.27 1.22
N PHE A 24 -9.01 11.37 0.25
CA PHE A 24 -10.01 10.31 0.15
C PHE A 24 -9.99 9.37 1.36
N LEU A 25 -8.80 9.02 1.85
CA LEU A 25 -8.63 8.12 2.99
C LEU A 25 -9.31 8.66 4.24
N PHE A 26 -9.10 9.95 4.56
CA PHE A 26 -9.73 10.57 5.72
C PHE A 26 -11.25 10.66 5.63
N VAL A 27 -11.79 10.81 4.42
CA VAL A 27 -13.25 10.84 4.19
C VAL A 27 -13.86 9.44 4.33
N ILE A 28 -13.20 8.42 3.80
CA ILE A 28 -13.71 7.03 3.80
C ILE A 28 -13.53 6.37 5.17
N ASN A 29 -12.49 6.74 5.92
CA ASN A 29 -12.21 6.14 7.21
C ASN A 29 -11.92 7.21 8.29
N PRO A 30 -12.95 7.72 8.98
CA PRO A 30 -12.80 8.73 10.04
C PRO A 30 -11.95 8.27 11.22
N GLU A 31 -11.77 6.96 11.41
CA GLU A 31 -10.88 6.45 12.46
C GLU A 31 -9.42 6.88 12.22
N LEU A 32 -9.02 7.21 10.98
CA LEU A 32 -7.70 7.74 10.63
C LEU A 32 -7.40 9.13 11.22
N ILE A 33 -8.43 9.95 11.42
CA ILE A 33 -8.30 11.22 12.16
C ILE A 33 -8.53 11.04 13.66
N LEU A 34 -8.53 9.78 14.13
CA LEU A 34 -8.81 9.36 15.50
C LEU A 34 -10.22 9.76 15.97
N PHE A 35 -11.15 9.93 15.03
CA PHE A 35 -12.53 10.23 15.39
C PHE A 35 -13.21 8.97 15.94
N GLY A 36 -13.70 9.03 17.18
CA GLY A 36 -14.32 7.89 17.88
C GLY A 36 -13.30 6.86 18.39
N VAL A 37 -12.04 7.25 18.56
CA VAL A 37 -10.98 6.38 19.08
C VAL A 37 -10.66 6.72 20.53
N ASP A 38 -11.22 5.96 21.47
CA ASP A 38 -11.10 6.24 22.91
C ASP A 38 -9.88 5.58 23.58
N THR A 39 -9.17 4.69 22.88
CA THR A 39 -8.08 3.89 23.44
C THR A 39 -6.78 4.07 22.68
N TRP A 40 -5.67 4.28 23.39
CA TRP A 40 -4.32 4.41 22.83
C TRP A 40 -3.91 3.24 21.94
N GLY A 41 -4.21 2.00 22.35
CA GLY A 41 -3.89 0.81 21.56
C GLY A 41 -4.63 0.76 20.22
N HIS A 42 -5.87 1.26 20.19
CA HIS A 42 -6.69 1.34 18.98
C HIS A 42 -6.15 2.39 18.02
N GLY A 43 -5.75 3.55 18.54
CA GLY A 43 -5.08 4.59 17.75
C GLY A 43 -3.76 4.13 17.14
N LEU A 44 -2.93 3.42 17.91
CA LEU A 44 -1.66 2.86 17.41
C LEU A 44 -1.89 1.83 16.29
N LEU A 45 -2.94 1.01 16.42
CA LEU A 45 -3.33 0.02 15.43
C LEU A 45 -3.72 0.72 14.11
N ILE A 46 -4.60 1.72 14.17
CA ILE A 46 -5.03 2.50 12.99
C ILE A 46 -3.83 3.23 12.35
N PHE A 47 -2.93 3.78 13.15
CA PHE A 47 -1.72 4.42 12.66
C PHE A 47 -0.83 3.42 11.88
N GLY A 48 -0.60 2.22 12.44
CA GLY A 48 0.13 1.16 11.78
C GLY A 48 -0.54 0.70 10.48
N MET A 49 -1.87 0.58 10.47
CA MET A 49 -2.67 0.29 9.27
C MET A 49 -2.45 1.33 8.18
N ALA A 50 -2.58 2.61 8.53
CA ALA A 50 -2.44 3.72 7.60
C ALA A 50 -1.03 3.76 7.00
N LEU A 51 -0.01 3.55 7.83
CA LEU A 51 1.39 3.56 7.42
C LEU A 51 1.69 2.44 6.40
N ILE A 52 1.25 1.21 6.68
CA ILE A 52 1.49 0.06 5.80
C ILE A 52 0.63 0.16 4.55
N GLY A 53 -0.63 0.59 4.67
CA GLY A 53 -1.53 0.81 3.54
C GLY A 53 -0.97 1.85 2.56
N MET A 54 -0.44 2.95 3.09
CA MET A 54 0.18 4.01 2.27
C MET A 54 1.47 3.50 1.61
N GLY A 55 2.26 2.70 2.31
CA GLY A 55 3.43 2.04 1.72
C GLY A 55 3.07 1.13 0.54
N ALA A 56 2.00 0.34 0.68
CA ALA A 56 1.49 -0.50 -0.42
C ALA A 56 0.99 0.33 -1.61
N PHE A 57 0.24 1.40 -1.33
CA PHE A 57 -0.23 2.32 -2.36
C PHE A 57 0.93 3.00 -3.11
N GLU A 58 1.94 3.46 -2.39
CA GLU A 58 3.12 4.10 -2.96
C GLU A 58 3.91 3.14 -3.85
N CYS A 59 4.09 1.89 -3.42
CA CYS A 59 4.70 0.85 -4.23
C CYS A 59 3.93 0.64 -5.55
N ALA A 60 2.59 0.67 -5.51
CA ALA A 60 1.76 0.60 -6.71
C ALA A 60 1.89 1.85 -7.60
N ALA A 61 1.76 3.05 -7.03
CA ALA A 61 1.76 4.33 -7.75
C ALA A 61 3.10 4.62 -8.42
N GLN A 62 4.21 4.26 -7.77
CA GLN A 62 5.56 4.42 -8.31
C GLN A 62 5.93 3.30 -9.30
N GLY A 63 5.20 2.17 -9.30
CA GLY A 63 5.53 0.99 -10.10
C GLY A 63 6.83 0.30 -9.66
N TRP A 64 7.30 0.59 -8.45
CA TRP A 64 8.55 0.11 -7.90
C TRP A 64 8.44 0.01 -6.37
N CYS A 65 8.82 -1.14 -5.82
CA CYS A 65 8.82 -1.37 -4.36
C CYS A 65 10.21 -1.80 -3.89
N ILE A 66 10.62 -3.04 -4.18
CA ILE A 66 12.02 -3.50 -4.07
C ILE A 66 12.60 -3.72 -5.48
N THR A 67 11.80 -4.33 -6.34
CA THR A 67 12.08 -4.51 -7.77
C THR A 67 11.04 -3.79 -8.61
N LYS A 68 11.27 -3.67 -9.92
CA LYS A 68 10.27 -3.13 -10.85
C LYS A 68 9.00 -4.00 -10.79
N ASN A 69 7.87 -3.39 -10.43
CA ASN A 69 6.60 -4.12 -10.33
C ASN A 69 6.17 -4.60 -11.72
N ARG A 70 5.70 -5.85 -11.78
CA ARG A 70 4.98 -6.39 -12.93
C ARG A 70 3.58 -5.80 -12.96
N TRP A 71 3.01 -5.76 -14.16
CA TRP A 71 1.68 -5.22 -14.41
C TRP A 71 0.59 -5.85 -13.53
N TYR A 72 0.74 -7.12 -13.14
CA TYR A 72 -0.19 -7.80 -12.24
C TYR A 72 0.05 -7.47 -10.76
N GLU A 73 1.25 -7.07 -10.32
CA GLU A 73 1.51 -6.75 -8.91
C GLU A 73 0.86 -5.43 -8.48
N ILE A 74 0.74 -4.48 -9.41
CA ILE A 74 0.12 -3.17 -9.18
C ILE A 74 -1.33 -3.30 -8.65
N PRO A 75 -2.27 -4.03 -9.30
CA PRO A 75 -3.62 -4.19 -8.77
C PRO A 75 -3.65 -4.96 -7.45
N PHE A 76 -2.74 -5.91 -7.20
CA PHE A 76 -2.65 -6.59 -5.89
C PHE A 76 -2.23 -5.63 -4.77
N PHE A 77 -1.25 -4.76 -5.01
CA PHE A 77 -0.84 -3.73 -4.05
C PHE A 77 -1.96 -2.70 -3.79
N LEU A 78 -2.71 -2.32 -4.82
CA LEU A 78 -3.86 -1.41 -4.66
C LEU A 78 -4.99 -2.07 -3.87
N LEU A 79 -5.28 -3.35 -4.11
CA LEU A 79 -6.27 -4.10 -3.33
C LEU A 79 -5.83 -4.27 -1.87
N ALA A 80 -4.54 -4.57 -1.63
CA ALA A 80 -3.99 -4.64 -0.28
C ALA A 80 -4.11 -3.30 0.44
N SER A 81 -3.68 -2.21 -0.21
CA SER A 81 -3.83 -0.84 0.29
C SER A 81 -5.28 -0.52 0.64
N LEU A 82 -6.23 -0.81 -0.25
CA LEU A 82 -7.66 -0.59 0.00
C LEU A 82 -8.18 -1.42 1.19
N ALA A 83 -7.72 -2.66 1.34
CA ALA A 83 -8.06 -3.52 2.47
C ALA A 83 -7.58 -2.98 3.81
N LEU A 84 -6.34 -2.45 3.84
CA LEU A 84 -5.77 -1.83 5.04
C LEU A 84 -6.45 -0.50 5.37
N PHE A 85 -6.77 0.31 4.36
CA PHE A 85 -7.34 1.63 4.58
C PHE A 85 -8.81 1.63 4.90
N HIS A 86 -9.57 0.66 4.38
CA HIS A 86 -10.99 0.60 4.61
C HIS A 86 -11.44 -0.85 4.82
N PRO A 87 -11.17 -1.41 6.02
CA PRO A 87 -11.59 -2.77 6.35
C PRO A 87 -13.11 -2.95 6.24
N GLY A 88 -13.88 -1.87 6.39
CA GLY A 88 -15.34 -1.85 6.27
C GLY A 88 -15.91 -2.04 4.86
N ALA A 89 -15.20 -1.69 3.78
CA ALA A 89 -15.68 -1.96 2.41
C ALA A 89 -15.37 -3.37 1.92
N ILE A 90 -14.36 -4.04 2.50
CA ILE A 90 -13.97 -5.39 2.10
C ILE A 90 -14.65 -6.45 2.96
N ALA A 91 -15.01 -6.11 4.21
CA ALA A 91 -15.79 -6.97 5.10
C ALA A 91 -17.09 -7.56 4.47
N PRO A 92 -17.85 -6.86 3.60
CA PRO A 92 -19.02 -7.44 2.95
C PRO A 92 -18.69 -8.42 1.80
N PHE A 93 -17.50 -8.32 1.20
CA PHE A 93 -17.07 -9.19 0.09
C PHE A 93 -16.43 -10.49 0.58
N ILE A 94 -16.02 -10.55 1.84
CA ILE A 94 -15.49 -11.76 2.50
C ILE A 94 -16.63 -12.34 3.33
N PRO A 95 -17.20 -13.51 2.96
CA PRO A 95 -18.33 -14.14 3.67
C PRO A 95 -17.90 -14.80 5.00
N ILE A 96 -17.06 -14.13 5.77
CA ILE A 96 -16.62 -14.55 7.10
C ILE A 96 -17.19 -13.53 8.07
N GLU A 97 -18.11 -13.95 8.94
CA GLU A 97 -18.58 -13.17 10.09
C GLU A 97 -17.40 -12.95 11.05
N LEU A 98 -16.52 -12.01 10.72
CA LEU A 98 -15.35 -11.69 11.52
C LEU A 98 -15.83 -10.90 12.76
N PRO A 99 -15.58 -11.39 13.99
CA PRO A 99 -16.05 -10.76 15.22
C PRO A 99 -15.40 -9.39 15.49
N SER A 100 -14.42 -8.97 14.70
CA SER A 100 -13.77 -7.67 14.81
C SER A 100 -13.18 -7.24 13.46
N LYS A 101 -13.54 -6.03 13.01
CA LYS A 101 -13.05 -5.37 11.78
C LYS A 101 -11.51 -5.35 11.65
N TYR A 102 -10.80 -5.53 12.78
CA TYR A 102 -9.35 -5.55 12.90
C TYR A 102 -8.66 -6.80 12.36
N PHE A 103 -9.37 -7.90 12.10
CA PHE A 103 -8.75 -9.09 11.50
C PHE A 103 -8.32 -8.90 10.03
N VAL A 104 -8.84 -7.87 9.36
CA VAL A 104 -8.39 -7.48 8.01
C VAL A 104 -6.96 -6.94 8.04
N PHE A 105 -6.49 -6.44 9.19
CA PHE A 105 -5.15 -5.87 9.33
C PHE A 105 -4.02 -6.90 9.14
N PRO A 106 -3.96 -8.01 9.89
CA PRO A 106 -2.93 -9.03 9.65
C PRO A 106 -3.06 -9.68 8.27
N LEU A 107 -4.27 -9.78 7.71
CA LEU A 107 -4.47 -10.26 6.33
C LEU A 107 -3.85 -9.31 5.30
N GLY A 108 -4.11 -8.01 5.43
CA GLY A 108 -3.52 -6.98 4.56
C GLY A 108 -1.99 -6.94 4.66
N ILE A 109 -1.46 -7.05 5.88
CA ILE A 109 -0.01 -7.19 6.11
C ILE A 109 0.52 -8.45 5.44
N ALA A 110 -0.15 -9.60 5.59
CA ALA A 110 0.29 -10.86 5.00
C ALA A 110 0.32 -10.78 3.46
N ILE A 111 -0.66 -10.11 2.84
CA ILE A 111 -0.68 -9.88 1.39
C ILE A 111 0.48 -8.96 0.99
N TYR A 112 0.66 -7.83 1.67
CA TYR A 112 1.76 -6.90 1.40
C TYR A 112 3.14 -7.57 1.54
N LEU A 113 3.36 -8.26 2.67
CA LEU A 113 4.60 -9.01 2.91
C LEU A 113 4.78 -10.16 1.92
N GLY A 114 3.71 -10.84 1.52
CA GLY A 114 3.77 -11.90 0.51
C GLY A 114 4.31 -11.40 -0.82
N VAL A 115 3.81 -10.26 -1.30
CA VAL A 115 4.31 -9.63 -2.53
C VAL A 115 5.75 -9.13 -2.34
N VAL A 116 6.05 -8.49 -1.21
CA VAL A 116 7.42 -8.03 -0.90
C VAL A 116 8.42 -9.18 -0.82
N ILE A 117 8.04 -10.32 -0.24
CA ILE A 117 8.86 -11.53 -0.17
C ILE A 117 9.06 -12.13 -1.55
N GLU A 118 8.01 -12.21 -2.37
CA GLU A 118 8.13 -12.64 -3.77
C GLU A 118 9.15 -11.78 -4.53
N GLN A 119 9.09 -10.46 -4.35
CA GLN A 119 10.04 -9.53 -4.95
C GLN A 119 11.46 -9.73 -4.43
N LYS A 120 11.63 -9.99 -3.14
CA LYS A 120 12.94 -10.26 -2.53
C LYS A 120 13.54 -11.58 -3.01
N LEU A 121 12.72 -12.62 -3.16
CA LEU A 121 13.15 -13.93 -3.69
C LEU A 121 13.52 -13.87 -5.18
N ARG A 122 12.95 -12.92 -5.92
CA ARG A 122 13.31 -12.67 -7.33
C ARG A 122 14.62 -11.90 -7.50
N MET A 123 15.15 -11.30 -6.45
CA MET A 123 16.39 -10.53 -6.52
C MET A 123 17.57 -11.51 -6.59
N PRO A 124 18.37 -11.53 -7.68
CA PRO A 124 19.56 -12.35 -7.72
C PRO A 124 20.50 -11.94 -6.57
N PRO A 125 21.27 -12.88 -6.00
CA PRO A 125 22.29 -12.55 -4.99
C PRO A 125 23.17 -11.43 -5.54
N ALA A 126 23.46 -10.42 -4.71
CA ALA A 126 24.41 -9.39 -5.10
C ALA A 126 25.71 -10.05 -5.56
N PRO A 127 26.31 -9.62 -6.69
CA PRO A 127 27.59 -10.17 -7.12
C PRO A 127 28.61 -9.99 -5.99
N ALA A 128 29.44 -11.01 -5.79
CA ALA A 128 30.49 -10.97 -4.78
C ALA A 128 31.37 -9.73 -5.01
N PRO A 129 31.90 -9.09 -3.94
CA PRO A 129 32.76 -7.90 -4.05
C PRO A 129 34.00 -8.11 -4.95
N ASP A 130 34.29 -9.36 -5.27
CA ASP A 130 35.41 -9.90 -6.01
C ASP A 130 35.31 -9.70 -7.54
N GLU A 131 34.10 -9.44 -8.08
CA GLU A 131 33.88 -9.25 -9.54
C GLU A 131 33.75 -7.77 -9.97
N ALA A 132 33.99 -6.84 -9.06
CA ALA A 132 33.94 -5.39 -9.30
C ALA A 132 35.32 -4.74 -9.52
N GLY A 133 36.35 -5.52 -9.89
CA GLY A 133 37.73 -5.08 -10.11
C GLY A 133 38.20 -5.28 -11.55
#